data_AF-A0A963Z5L1-F1
#
_entry.id   AF-A0A963Z5L1-F1
#
_cell.length_a   1.000
_cell.length_b   1.000
_cell.length_c   1.000
_cell.angle_alpha   90.00
_cell.angle_beta   90.00
_cell.angle_gamma   90.00
#
_symmetry.space_group_name_H-M   'P 1'
#
loop_
_entity.id
_entity.type
_entity.pdbx_description
1 polymer ?
#
loop_
_entity_poly.entity_id
_entity_poly.type
_entity_poly.pdbx_seq_one_letter_code
_entity_poly.pdbx_strand_id
1 'polypeptide(L)'
;MPQPDLDARGLPPICYIRHPTSGETVAILRNEDGYRPAQTLCSPECLNAKLSAPPTEAQISAMKHGSLMGWATPGADPAFWARLRGADHR
;
A
#
# COMPACT_ATOMS: atom_id res chain seq x y z
N MET A 1 -13.81 -15.22 11.68
CA MET A 1 -13.41 -13.97 10.99
C MET A 1 -12.89 -14.36 9.61
N PRO A 2 -13.37 -13.78 8.50
CA PRO A 2 -12.71 -13.99 7.22
C PRO A 2 -11.26 -13.52 7.33
N GLN A 3 -10.32 -14.34 6.85
CA GLN A 3 -8.91 -13.98 6.86
C GLN A 3 -8.70 -12.75 5.96
N PRO A 4 -7.81 -11.82 6.33
CA PRO A 4 -7.50 -10.69 5.46
C PRO A 4 -6.96 -11.23 4.13
N ASP A 5 -7.44 -10.70 3.00
CA ASP A 5 -7.05 -11.14 1.64
C ASP A 5 -5.62 -10.68 1.28
N LEU A 6 -4.65 -11.00 2.14
CA LEU A 6 -3.25 -10.72 1.94
C LEU A 6 -2.65 -11.77 1.00
N ASP A 7 -1.76 -11.33 0.12
CA ASP A 7 -0.99 -12.24 -0.74
C ASP A 7 0.02 -13.07 0.09
N ALA A 8 0.70 -14.03 -0.53
CA ALA A 8 1.78 -14.81 0.09
C ALA A 8 2.88 -13.95 0.74
N ARG A 9 3.08 -12.71 0.27
CA ARG A 9 4.02 -11.72 0.83
C ARG A 9 3.40 -10.77 1.87
N GLY A 10 2.14 -10.97 2.25
CA GLY A 10 1.43 -10.08 3.17
C GLY A 10 0.95 -8.77 2.54
N LEU A 11 0.89 -8.67 1.20
CA LEU A 11 0.43 -7.47 0.50
C LEU A 11 -1.11 -7.40 0.45
N PRO A 12 -1.73 -6.27 0.85
CA PRO A 12 -3.16 -6.07 0.71
C PRO A 12 -3.55 -6.03 -0.78
N PRO A 13 -4.80 -6.35 -1.14
CA PRO A 13 -5.25 -6.31 -2.52
C PRO A 13 -5.39 -4.87 -3.03
N ILE A 14 -5.67 -3.93 -2.12
CA ILE A 14 -5.79 -2.50 -2.40
C ILE A 14 -5.28 -1.68 -1.22
N CYS A 15 -4.66 -0.54 -1.50
CA CYS A 15 -4.42 0.51 -0.52
C CYS A 15 -4.61 1.89 -1.14
N TYR A 16 -4.91 2.88 -0.31
CA TYR A 16 -5.08 4.26 -0.76
C TYR A 16 -3.91 5.13 -0.27
N ILE A 17 -3.43 6.02 -1.15
CA ILE A 17 -2.41 7.01 -0.81
C ILE A 17 -2.82 8.39 -1.32
N ARG A 18 -2.16 9.42 -0.77
CA ARG A 18 -2.19 10.76 -1.33
C ARG A 18 -1.19 10.81 -2.48
N HIS A 19 -1.65 11.20 -3.67
CA HIS A 19 -0.77 11.37 -4.80
C HIS A 19 0.26 12.49 -4.51
N PRO A 20 1.57 12.27 -4.71
CA PRO A 20 2.61 13.20 -4.25
C PRO A 20 2.60 14.56 -4.97
N THR A 21 2.11 14.62 -6.22
CA THR A 21 2.07 15.86 -7.01
C THR A 21 0.69 16.53 -6.96
N SER A 22 -0.36 15.86 -7.44
CA SER A 22 -1.73 16.42 -7.45
C SER A 22 -2.41 16.54 -6.09
N GLY A 23 -1.96 15.81 -5.06
CA GLY A 23 -2.66 15.81 -3.76
C GLY A 23 -4.03 15.11 -3.80
N GLU A 24 -4.35 14.36 -4.85
CA GLU A 24 -5.60 13.61 -4.92
C GLU A 24 -5.49 12.25 -4.21
N THR A 25 -6.62 11.69 -3.80
CA THR A 25 -6.65 10.35 -3.24
C THR A 25 -6.62 9.34 -4.38
N VAL A 26 -5.59 8.50 -4.40
CA VAL A 26 -5.41 7.45 -5.40
C VAL A 26 -5.42 6.07 -4.75
N ALA A 27 -5.96 5.10 -5.47
CA ALA A 27 -5.90 3.70 -5.14
C ALA A 27 -4.71 3.05 -5.83
N ILE A 28 -4.06 2.12 -5.12
CA ILE A 28 -3.06 1.22 -5.65
C ILE A 28 -3.63 -0.18 -5.55
N LEU A 29 -3.75 -0.87 -6.68
CA LEU A 29 -4.16 -2.27 -6.71
C LEU A 29 -2.93 -3.15 -6.80
N ARG A 30 -2.92 -4.24 -6.04
CA ARG A 30 -1.83 -5.21 -6.05
C ARG A 30 -1.70 -5.81 -7.45
N ASN A 31 -0.48 -5.87 -7.96
CA ASN A 31 -0.15 -6.36 -9.31
C ASN A 31 -0.68 -5.49 -10.47
N GLU A 32 -1.11 -4.26 -10.22
CA GLU A 32 -1.37 -3.28 -11.27
C GLU A 32 -0.32 -2.18 -11.31
N ASP A 33 0.04 -1.75 -12.52
CA ASP A 33 0.99 -0.66 -12.71
C ASP A 33 0.29 0.70 -12.58
N GLY A 34 0.96 1.62 -11.89
CA GLY A 34 0.50 2.99 -11.70
C GLY A 34 -0.64 3.14 -10.69
N TYR A 35 -1.14 4.38 -10.63
CA TYR A 35 -2.16 4.81 -9.67
C TYR A 35 -3.53 4.90 -10.33
N ARG A 36 -4.58 4.49 -9.61
CA ARG A 36 -5.97 4.66 -10.04
C ARG A 36 -6.65 5.80 -9.28
N PRO A 37 -7.41 6.69 -9.95
CA PRO A 37 -8.16 7.72 -9.23
C PRO A 37 -9.27 7.07 -8.39
N ALA A 38 -9.34 7.41 -7.10
CA ALA A 38 -10.34 6.82 -6.19
C ALA A 38 -11.72 7.51 -6.26
N GLN A 39 -11.85 8.60 -7.03
CA GLN A 39 -13.08 9.38 -7.24
C GLN A 39 -13.88 9.62 -5.94
N THR A 40 -13.20 10.05 -4.88
CA THR A 40 -13.78 10.19 -3.55
C THR A 40 -13.21 11.40 -2.82
N LEU A 41 -14.06 12.01 -1.99
CA LEU A 41 -13.69 13.12 -1.11
C LEU A 41 -13.02 12.65 0.19
N CYS A 42 -13.05 11.35 0.48
CA CYS A 42 -12.42 10.79 1.67
C CYS A 42 -10.88 10.85 1.57
N SER A 43 -10.23 11.07 2.70
CA SER A 43 -8.77 10.92 2.81
C SER A 43 -8.37 9.45 2.60
N PRO A 44 -7.13 9.18 2.13
CA PRO A 44 -6.62 7.82 2.01
C PRO A 44 -6.68 7.07 3.35
N GLU A 45 -6.45 7.78 4.46
CA GLU A 45 -6.54 7.25 5.83
C GLU A 45 -7.95 6.75 6.15
N CYS A 46 -8.97 7.55 5.82
CA CYS A 46 -10.37 7.19 6.01
C CYS A 46 -10.76 5.98 5.17
N LEU A 47 -10.25 5.87 3.93
CA LEU A 47 -10.53 4.72 3.07
C LEU A 47 -9.79 3.46 3.54
N ASN A 48 -8.51 3.59 3.91
CA ASN A 48 -7.72 2.49 4.44
C ASN A 48 -8.29 1.94 5.75
N ALA A 49 -8.83 2.80 6.62
CA ALA A 49 -9.48 2.39 7.86
C ALA A 49 -10.80 1.63 7.63
N LYS A 50 -11.44 1.81 6.47
CA LYS A 50 -12.67 1.09 6.09
C LYS A 50 -12.40 -0.28 5.46
N LEU A 51 -11.14 -0.58 5.11
CA LEU A 51 -10.77 -1.89 4.61
C LEU A 51 -10.88 -2.91 5.75
N SER A 52 -11.30 -4.14 5.42
CA SER A 52 -11.36 -5.23 6.41
C SER A 52 -10.00 -5.53 7.04
N ALA A 53 -8.91 -5.17 6.34
CA ALA A 53 -7.55 -5.24 6.82
C ALA A 53 -6.85 -3.90 6.50
N PRO A 54 -6.84 -2.95 7.44
CA PRO A 54 -6.17 -1.67 7.24
C PRO A 54 -4.68 -1.89 6.96
N PRO A 55 -4.15 -1.36 5.83
CA PRO A 55 -2.76 -1.55 5.48
C PRO A 55 -1.85 -0.81 6.46
N THR A 56 -0.82 -1.49 6.93
CA THR A 56 0.30 -0.90 7.66
C THR A 56 1.09 0.03 6.74
N GLU A 57 1.83 0.96 7.33
CA GLU A 57 2.68 1.85 6.55
C GLU A 57 3.74 1.10 5.71
N ALA A 58 4.20 -0.08 6.16
CA ALA A 58 5.16 -0.89 5.43
C ALA A 58 4.52 -1.50 4.16
N GLN A 59 3.29 -1.97 4.28
CA GLN A 59 2.48 -2.42 3.13
C GLN A 59 2.19 -1.27 2.17
N ILE A 60 1.85 -0.07 2.67
CA ILE A 60 1.63 1.11 1.82
C ILE A 60 2.90 1.44 1.01
N SER A 61 4.07 1.41 1.65
CA SER A 61 5.35 1.68 0.99
C SER A 61 5.67 0.63 -0.08
N ALA A 62 5.40 -0.65 0.23
CA ALA A 62 5.57 -1.74 -0.72
C ALA A 62 4.65 -1.63 -1.93
N MET A 63 3.37 -1.35 -1.70
CA MET A 63 2.37 -1.14 -2.76
C MET A 63 2.77 0.04 -3.66
N LYS A 64 3.19 1.16 -3.08
CA LYS A 64 3.68 2.33 -3.83
C LYS A 64 4.88 1.99 -4.71
N HIS A 65 5.85 1.25 -4.16
CA HIS A 65 7.03 0.86 -4.91
C HIS A 65 6.67 -0.13 -6.04
N GLY A 66 5.86 -1.14 -5.77
CA GLY A 66 5.42 -2.11 -6.78
C GLY A 66 4.67 -1.45 -7.95
N SER A 67 3.80 -0.50 -7.65
CA SER A 67 3.04 0.27 -8.65
C SER A 67 3.91 1.15 -9.56
N LEU A 68 5.02 1.69 -9.05
CA LEU A 68 5.90 2.59 -9.82
C LEU A 68 7.09 1.88 -10.48
N MET A 69 7.68 0.91 -9.79
CA MET A 69 8.96 0.27 -10.15
C MET A 69 8.77 -1.20 -10.59
N GLY A 70 7.56 -1.74 -10.45
CA GLY A 70 7.23 -3.12 -10.76
C GLY A 70 7.19 -4.04 -9.54
N TRP A 71 6.25 -5.00 -9.57
CA TRP A 71 5.90 -5.90 -8.47
C TRP A 71 6.88 -7.05 -8.23
N ALA A 72 7.82 -7.26 -9.15
CA ALA A 72 8.90 -8.24 -9.04
C ALA A 72 10.13 -7.72 -8.27
N THR A 73 10.13 -6.45 -7.87
CA THR A 73 11.23 -5.83 -7.12
C THR A 73 11.14 -6.16 -5.62
N PRO A 74 12.27 -6.22 -4.90
CA PRO A 74 12.25 -6.42 -3.44
C PRO A 74 11.57 -5.26 -2.70
N GLY A 75 11.51 -4.07 -3.30
CA GLY A 75 10.79 -2.93 -2.74
C GLY A 75 9.27 -3.12 -2.74
N ALA A 76 8.72 -4.08 -3.50
CA ALA A 76 7.31 -4.46 -3.45
C ALA A 76 6.98 -5.46 -2.34
N ASP A 77 7.91 -5.72 -1.42
CA ASP A 77 7.73 -6.57 -0.23
C ASP A 77 7.62 -5.70 1.05
N PRO A 78 6.59 -5.89 1.90
CA PRO A 78 6.41 -5.09 3.09
C PRO A 78 7.47 -5.40 4.15
N ALA A 79 8.06 -6.60 4.15
CA ALA A 79 9.13 -6.96 5.06
C ALA A 79 10.41 -6.15 4.81
N PHE A 80 10.66 -5.74 3.56
CA PHE A 80 11.77 -4.84 3.21
C PHE A 80 11.64 -3.51 3.97
N TRP A 81 10.47 -2.89 3.92
CA TRP A 81 10.19 -1.62 4.60
C TRP A 81 10.08 -1.75 6.12
N ALA A 82 9.52 -2.86 6.61
CA ALA A 82 9.48 -3.16 8.03
C ALA A 82 10.90 -3.28 8.60
N ARG A 83 11.82 -3.93 7.89
CA ARG A 83 13.22 -4.04 8.28
C ARG A 83 13.96 -2.71 8.24
N LEU A 84 13.74 -1.89 7.20
CA LEU A 84 14.34 -0.56 7.12
C LEU A 84 13.93 0.33 8.29
N ARG A 85 12.66 0.26 8.73
CA ARG A 85 12.19 1.03 9.89
C ARG A 85 12.48 0.39 11.25
N GLY A 86 12.58 -0.93 11.31
CA GLY A 86 13.03 -1.64 12.51
C GLY A 86 14.53 -1.49 12.79
N ALA A 87 15.33 -1.05 11.82
CA ALA A 87 16.76 -0.78 11.98
C ALA A 87 17.07 0.51 12.76
N ASP A 88 16.06 1.32 13.09
CA ASP A 88 16.18 2.57 13.88
C ASP A 88 16.06 2.34 15.40
N HIS A 89 15.90 1.09 15.85
CA HIS A 89 15.71 0.73 17.26
C HIS A 89 16.80 -0.23 17.80
N ARG A 90 18.08 0.01 17.47
CA ARG A 90 19.19 -0.70 18.13
C ARG A 90 20.32 0.21 18.56
#